data_AF-A0A7C6EC77-F1
#
_entry.id   AF-A0A7C6EC77-F1
#
_cell.length_a   1.000
_cell.length_b   1.000
_cell.length_c   1.000
_cell.angle_alpha   90.00
_cell.angle_beta   90.00
_cell.angle_gamma   90.00
#
_symmetry.space_group_name_H-M   'P 1'
#
loop_
_entity.id
_entity.type
_entity.pdbx_description
1 polymer ?
#
loop_
_entity_poly.entity_id
_entity_poly.type
_entity_poly.pdbx_seq_one_letter_code
_entity_poly.pdbx_strand_id
1 'polypeptide(L)' 'MRAVIDEQTCIGCGVCVDVCPEVFEMNEDGSKARVIADNCDANWLPMMIGYLRNLK' A
#
# COMPACT_ATOMS: atom_id res chain seq x y z
N MET A 1 5.56 -10.21 -5.84
CA MET A 1 6.54 -9.33 -5.16
C MET A 1 6.02 -9.13 -3.74
N ARG A 2 6.85 -9.21 -2.68
CA ARG A 2 6.36 -9.04 -1.30
C ARG A 2 6.24 -7.57 -0.97
N ALA A 3 5.09 -7.16 -0.44
CA ALA A 3 4.91 -5.82 0.13
C ALA A 3 5.59 -5.75 1.50
N VAL A 4 6.38 -4.71 1.74
CA VAL A 4 7.09 -4.48 3.01
C VAL A 4 6.93 -3.01 3.37
N ILE A 5 6.54 -2.73 4.62
CA ILE A 5 6.54 -1.39 5.18
C ILE A 5 7.75 -1.25 6.09
N ASP A 6 8.53 -0.18 5.89
CA ASP A 6 9.57 0.23 6.81
C ASP A 6 8.96 1.16 7.86
N GLU A 7 8.87 0.68 9.11
CA GLU A 7 8.27 1.40 10.22
C GLU A 7 9.08 2.61 10.73
N GLN A 8 10.35 2.74 10.32
CA GLN A 8 11.19 3.89 10.66
C GLN A 8 10.90 5.07 9.73
N THR A 9 10.61 4.77 8.47
CA THR A 9 10.28 5.77 7.45
C THR A 9 8.78 6.00 7.29
N CYS A 10 7.94 5.08 7.78
CA CYS A 10 6.50 5.23 7.77
C CYS A 10 6.07 6.43 8.63
N ILE A 11 5.53 7.45 7.96
CA ILE A 11 4.99 8.66 8.60
C ILE A 11 3.49 8.57 8.90
N GLY A 12 2.86 7.41 8.68
CA GLY A 12 1.42 7.24 8.94
C GLY A 12 0.50 8.02 7.98
N CYS A 13 0.93 8.29 6.75
CA CYS A 13 0.14 9.08 5.80
C CYS A 13 -1.12 8.39 5.26
N GLY A 14 -1.31 7.08 5.49
CA GLY A 14 -2.51 6.33 5.09
C GLY A 14 -2.61 5.98 3.60
N VAL A 15 -1.76 6.54 2.73
CA VAL A 15 -1.83 6.34 1.27
C VAL A 15 -1.77 4.87 0.85
N CYS A 16 -1.01 4.04 1.57
CA CYS A 16 -0.95 2.60 1.28
C CYS A 16 -2.29 1.89 1.50
N VAL A 17 -3.05 2.27 2.52
CA VAL A 17 -4.39 1.71 2.82
C VAL A 17 -5.41 2.22 1.80
N ASP A 18 -5.29 3.47 1.34
CA ASP A 18 -6.14 3.99 0.25
C ASP A 18 -5.85 3.28 -1.08
N VAL A 19 -4.58 2.96 -1.34
CA VAL A 19 -4.14 2.33 -2.57
C VAL A 19 -4.41 0.83 -2.58
N CYS A 20 -4.26 0.13 -1.45
CA CYS A 20 -4.49 -1.32 -1.37
C CYS A 20 -4.95 -1.70 0.05
N PRO A 21 -6.23 -1.48 0.40
CA PRO A 21 -6.77 -1.77 1.74
C PRO A 21 -6.79 -3.27 2.07
N GLU A 22 -6.68 -4.13 1.05
CA GLU A 22 -6.58 -5.59 1.23
C GLU A 22 -5.18 -6.06 1.65
N VAL A 23 -4.15 -5.23 1.40
CA VAL A 23 -2.74 -5.54 1.70
C VAL A 23 -2.24 -4.79 2.93
N PHE A 24 -2.73 -3.57 3.14
CA PHE A 24 -2.25 -2.66 4.16
C PHE A 24 -3.37 -2.25 5.11
N GLU A 25 -3.04 -2.14 6.39
CA GLU A 25 -3.95 -1.69 7.44
C GLU A 25 -3.22 -0.69 8.35
N MET A 26 -3.95 0.28 8.91
CA MET A 26 -3.39 1.17 9.94
C MET A 26 -3.36 0.47 11.30
N ASN A 27 -2.28 0.67 12.06
CA ASN A 27 -2.20 0.21 13.45
C ASN A 27 -3.22 0.94 14.34
N GLU A 28 -3.48 0.40 15.54
CA GLU A 28 -4.45 0.93 16.50
C GLU A 28 -4.19 2.40 16.89
N ASP A 29 -2.92 2.83 16.88
CA ASP A 29 -2.53 4.22 17.15
C ASP A 29 -2.72 5.17 15.95
N GLY A 30 -3.08 4.66 14.76
CA GLY A 30 -3.21 5.43 13.53
C GLY A 30 -1.89 6.06 13.04
N SER A 31 -0.76 5.71 13.65
CA SER A 31 0.54 6.35 13.39
C SER A 31 1.40 5.63 12.37
N LYS A 32 1.13 4.34 12.13
CA LYS A 32 1.90 3.50 11.20
C LYS A 32 0.97 2.52 10.49
N ALA A 33 1.36 2.16 9.27
CA ALA A 33 0.69 1.11 8.52
C ALA A 33 1.43 -0.22 8.72
N ARG A 34 0.68 -1.32 8.68
CA ARG A 34 1.16 -2.72 8.72
C ARG A 34 0.71 -3.48 7.48
N VAL A 35 1.50 -4.47 7.10
CA VAL A 35 1.15 -5.39 6.01
C VAL A 35 0.35 -6.55 6.59
N ILE A 36 -0.87 -6.75 6.10
CA ILE A 36 -1.79 -7.80 6.55
C ILE A 36 -1.92 -8.95 5.54
N ALA A 37 -1.51 -8.74 4.30
CA ALA A 37 -1.50 -9.79 3.28
C ALA A 37 -0.27 -9.68 2.38
N ASP A 38 0.31 -10.83 2.01
CA ASP A 38 1.41 -10.91 1.03
C ASP A 38 0.91 -10.82 -0.42
N ASN A 39 -0.40 -10.87 -0.60
CA ASN A 39 -1.03 -11.07 -1.88
C ASN A 39 -1.37 -9.73 -2.54
N CYS A 40 -0.33 -9.02 -3.00
CA CYS A 40 -0.49 -8.00 -4.03
C CYS A 40 -0.81 -8.73 -5.35
N ASP A 41 -2.01 -9.31 -5.40
CA ASP A 41 -2.48 -10.03 -6.55
C ASP A 41 -2.87 -9.01 -7.62
N ALA A 42 -2.35 -9.29 -8.79
CA ALA A 42 -2.24 -8.46 -9.97
C ALA A 42 -3.58 -8.00 -10.61
N ASN A 43 -4.70 -7.98 -9.88
CA ASN A 43 -6.00 -7.58 -10.42
C ASN A 43 -6.29 -6.07 -10.34
N TRP A 44 -5.42 -5.29 -9.69
CA TRP A 44 -5.46 -3.82 -9.68
C TRP A 44 -4.67 -3.18 -10.84
N LEU A 45 -3.95 -3.98 -11.62
CA LEU A 45 -3.16 -3.52 -12.77
C LEU A 45 -3.96 -2.73 -13.83
N PRO A 46 -5.26 -2.97 -14.10
CA PRO A 46 -5.98 -2.18 -15.11
C PRO A 46 -6.13 -0.70 -14.73
N MET A 47 -6.25 -0.37 -13.43
CA MET A 47 -6.39 1.03 -12.98
C MET A 47 -5.05 1.68 -12.60
N MET A 48 -4.07 0.92 -12.11
CA MET A 48 -2.74 1.47 -11.76
C MET A 48 -1.75 1.59 -12.92
N ILE A 49 -1.87 0.77 -13.99
CA ILE A 49 -1.05 0.96 -15.19
C ILE A 49 -1.39 2.28 -15.90
N GLY A 50 -2.62 2.79 -15.77
CA GLY A 50 -3.01 4.09 -16.34
C GLY A 50 -2.41 5.31 -15.63
N TYR A 51 -2.25 5.24 -14.30
CA TYR A 51 -1.76 6.37 -13.50
C TYR A 51 -0.23 6.41 -13.40
N LEU A 52 0.46 5.26 -13.39
CA LEU A 52 1.92 5.21 -13.37
C LEU A 52 2.58 5.19 -14.78
N ARG A 53 1.84 4.91 -15.87
CA ARG A 53 2.29 5.21 -17.26
C ARG A 53 2.12 6.68 -17.66
N ASN A 54 1.61 7.55 -16.79
CA ASN A 54 1.56 9.01 -17.02
C ASN A 54 2.49 9.81 -16.10
N LEU A 55 3.35 9.12 -15.34
CA LEU A 55 4.54 9.72 -14.73
C LEU A 55 5.84 9.28 -15.45
N LYS A 56 5.70 8.84 -16.71
CA LYS A 56 6.62 9.09 -17.83
C LYS A 56 5.99 8.71 -19.15
#